data_AF-A0A2G6C1J2-F1
#
_entry.id   AF-A0A2G6C1J2-F1
#
_cell.length_a   1.000
_cell.length_b   1.000
_cell.length_c   1.000
_cell.angle_alpha   90.00
_cell.angle_beta   90.00
_cell.angle_gamma   90.00
#
_symmetry.space_group_name_H-M   'P 1'
#
loop_
_entity.id
_entity.type
_entity.pdbx_description
1 polymer ?
#
loop_
_entity_poly.entity_id
_entity_poly.type
_entity_poly.pdbx_seq_one_letter_code
_entity_poly.pdbx_strand_id
1 'polypeptide(L)'
;MSDIIKSDFLLYNSPSGDVKIEVFFQDETIWLTQKKMAELFGVDRTVITKHLKGIFETNELEEKSNVQKMHIPKSDKPVKFYNLDVI
;
A
#
# COMPACT_ATOMS: atom_id res chain seq x y z
N MET A 1 -19.57 -12.68 10.84
CA MET A 1 -18.98 -12.49 9.50
C MET A 1 -17.55 -12.04 9.74
N SER A 2 -16.59 -12.98 9.78
CA SER A 2 -15.18 -12.65 9.93
C SER A 2 -14.65 -12.43 8.53
N ASP A 3 -14.51 -11.18 8.12
CA ASP A 3 -13.78 -10.85 6.89
C ASP A 3 -12.36 -11.37 7.07
N ILE A 4 -12.08 -12.50 6.43
CA ILE A 4 -10.76 -13.08 6.37
C ILE A 4 -9.93 -12.05 5.62
N ILE A 5 -9.00 -11.39 6.32
CA ILE A 5 -7.97 -10.58 5.69
C ILE A 5 -7.17 -11.55 4.80
N LYS A 6 -7.52 -11.60 3.52
CA LYS A 6 -6.84 -12.45 2.55
C LYS A 6 -5.54 -11.75 2.14
N SER A 7 -4.46 -12.17 2.78
CA SER A 7 -3.12 -11.79 2.38
C SER A 7 -2.74 -12.65 1.17
N ASP A 8 -2.61 -12.03 0.00
CA ASP A 8 -2.15 -12.68 -1.23
C ASP A 8 -0.70 -12.27 -1.51
N PHE A 9 0.02 -13.05 -2.32
CA PHE A 9 1.40 -12.73 -2.69
C PHE A 9 1.43 -12.15 -4.10
N LEU A 10 2.00 -10.94 -4.25
CA LEU A 10 2.29 -10.35 -5.54
C LEU A 10 3.77 -10.59 -5.87
N LEU A 11 4.02 -11.27 -6.98
CA LEU A 11 5.34 -11.31 -7.59
C LEU A 11 5.41 -10.17 -8.60
N TYR A 12 6.27 -9.19 -8.33
CA TYR A 12 6.48 -8.06 -9.21
C TYR A 12 7.89 -8.08 -9.76
N ASN A 13 8.03 -8.05 -11.08
CA ASN A 13 9.33 -8.05 -11.73
C ASN A 13 9.75 -6.59 -11.92
N SER A 14 10.56 -6.11 -10.99
CA SER A 14 11.19 -4.79 -11.13
C SER A 14 12.34 -4.86 -12.14
N PRO A 15 12.80 -3.74 -12.69
CA PRO A 15 14.01 -3.70 -13.52
C PRO A 15 15.26 -4.26 -12.82
N SER A 16 15.24 -4.30 -11.49
CA SER A 16 16.32 -4.81 -10.63
C SER A 16 16.20 -6.30 -10.30
N GLY A 17 15.15 -6.98 -10.78
CA GLY A 17 14.85 -8.40 -10.53
C GLY A 17 13.46 -8.65 -9.94
N ASP A 18 13.18 -9.93 -9.68
CA ASP A 18 11.90 -10.39 -9.15
C ASP A 18 11.77 -10.02 -7.66
N VAL A 19 10.85 -9.10 -7.36
CA VAL A 19 10.50 -8.66 -6.01
C VAL A 19 9.22 -9.37 -5.58
N LYS A 20 9.34 -10.27 -4.61
CA LYS A 20 8.18 -10.95 -4.01
C LYS A 20 7.72 -10.16 -2.79
N ILE A 21 6.54 -9.55 -2.86
CA ILE A 21 5.92 -8.85 -1.74
C ILE A 21 4.58 -9.48 -1.37
N GLU A 22 4.32 -9.54 -0.08
CA GLU A 22 3.01 -9.89 0.42
C GLU A 22 2.10 -8.66 0.33
N VAL A 23 0.92 -8.80 -0.25
CA VAL A 23 -0.02 -7.71 -0.49
C VAL A 23 -1.38 -8.02 0.12
N PHE A 24 -2.14 -6.98 0.44
CA PHE A 24 -3.54 -7.17 0.79
C PHE A 24 -4.39 -6.95 -0.45
N PHE A 25 -5.11 -7.98 -0.89
CA PHE A 25 -5.96 -7.91 -2.08
C PHE A 25 -7.43 -7.94 -1.66
N GLN A 26 -8.14 -6.86 -1.96
CA GLN A 26 -9.55 -6.70 -1.60
C GLN A 26 -10.26 -5.90 -2.68
N ASP A 27 -11.45 -6.36 -3.09
CA ASP A 27 -12.31 -5.68 -4.07
C ASP A 27 -11.55 -5.32 -5.35
N GLU A 28 -10.79 -6.28 -5.87
CA GLU A 28 -9.93 -6.13 -7.06
C GLU A 28 -8.83 -5.06 -6.94
N THR A 29 -8.63 -4.54 -5.72
CA THR A 29 -7.68 -3.48 -5.41
C THR A 29 -6.51 -4.03 -4.59
N ILE A 30 -5.30 -3.59 -4.93
CA ILE A 30 -4.09 -3.93 -4.18
C ILE A 30 -3.82 -2.85 -3.14
N TRP A 31 -3.75 -3.26 -1.88
CA TRP A 31 -3.51 -2.39 -0.73
C TRP A 31 -2.14 -2.68 -0.14
N LEU A 32 -1.33 -1.62 0.01
CA LEU A 32 0.02 -1.72 0.53
C LEU A 32 0.33 -0.65 1.57
N THR A 33 1.22 -0.97 2.50
CA THR A 33 1.83 0.04 3.35
C THR A 33 2.89 0.82 2.56
N GLN A 34 3.20 2.05 2.97
CA GLN A 34 4.27 2.84 2.34
C GLN A 34 5.61 2.10 2.30
N LYS A 35 5.88 1.25 3.31
CA LYS A 35 7.09 0.43 3.35
C LYS A 35 7.09 -0.62 2.22
N LYS A 36 5.98 -1.34 2.03
CA LYS A 36 5.86 -2.34 0.97
C LYS A 36 5.87 -1.69 -0.43
N MET A 37 5.30 -0.50 -0.57
CA MET A 37 5.43 0.29 -1.81
C MET A 37 6.87 0.68 -2.10
N ALA A 38 7.61 1.14 -1.08
CA ALA A 38 9.02 1.49 -1.21
C ALA A 38 9.86 0.28 -1.68
N GLU A 39 9.61 -0.89 -1.10
CA GLU A 39 10.23 -2.16 -1.53
C GLU A 39 9.86 -2.54 -2.97
N LEU A 40 8.58 -2.39 -3.34
CA LEU A 40 8.07 -2.70 -4.68
C LEU A 40 8.76 -1.86 -5.77
N PHE A 41 8.89 -0.57 -5.54
CA PHE A 41 9.44 0.39 -6.51
C PHE A 41 10.95 0.58 -6.36
N GLY A 42 11.59 -0.06 -5.38
CA GLY A 42 13.03 0.09 -5.14
C GLY A 42 13.45 1.51 -4.76
N VAL A 43 12.58 2.25 -4.07
CA VAL A 43 12.81 3.63 -3.63
C VAL A 43 12.79 3.75 -2.12
N ASP A 44 13.28 4.87 -1.59
CA ASP A 44 13.14 5.16 -0.17
C ASP A 44 11.68 5.42 0.22
N ARG A 45 11.29 4.98 1.42
CA ARG A 45 9.95 5.23 1.99
C ARG A 45 9.58 6.72 2.00
N THR A 46 10.57 7.60 2.16
CA THR A 46 10.38 9.06 2.16
C THR A 46 9.89 9.58 0.81
N VAL A 47 10.29 8.94 -0.30
CA VAL A 47 9.81 9.27 -1.66
C VAL A 47 8.31 8.99 -1.75
N ILE A 48 7.89 7.81 -1.28
CA ILE A 48 6.48 7.41 -1.20
C ILE A 48 5.67 8.40 -0.34
N THR A 49 6.21 8.77 0.83
CA THR A 49 5.56 9.77 1.70
C THR A 49 5.38 11.11 0.99
N LYS A 50 6.39 11.58 0.26
CA LYS A 50 6.33 12.86 -0.47
C LYS A 50 5.31 12.81 -1.59
N HIS A 51 5.27 11.71 -2.35
CA HIS A 51 4.31 11.49 -3.45
C HIS A 51 2.86 11.52 -2.95
N LEU A 52 2.55 10.69 -1.94
CA LEU A 52 1.22 10.64 -1.33
C LEU A 52 0.78 11.99 -0.76
N LYS A 53 1.70 12.70 -0.11
CA LYS A 53 1.44 14.04 0.42
C LYS A 53 1.08 15.01 -0.70
N GLY A 54 1.82 15.01 -1.80
CA GLY A 54 1.54 15.85 -2.97
C GLY A 54 0.16 15.58 -3.56
N ILE A 55 -0.19 14.31 -3.79
CA ILE A 55 -1.49 13.89 -4.33
C ILE A 55 -2.66 14.42 -3.48
N PHE A 56 -2.58 14.24 -2.16
CA PHE A 56 -3.66 14.65 -1.27
C PHE A 56 -3.70 16.17 -1.03
N GLU A 57 -2.55 16.86 -1.04
CA GLU A 57 -2.50 18.32 -0.93
C GLU A 57 -3.03 19.03 -2.19
N THR A 58 -2.82 18.43 -3.36
CA THR A 58 -3.29 18.95 -4.65
C THR A 58 -4.73 18.54 -4.97
N ASN A 59 -5.36 17.69 -4.15
CA ASN A 59 -6.66 17.05 -4.43
C ASN A 59 -6.70 16.31 -5.78
N GLU A 60 -5.56 15.80 -6.26
CA GLU A 60 -5.53 14.96 -7.46
C GLU A 60 -6.30 13.65 -7.24
N LEU A 61 -6.24 13.12 -6.01
CA LEU A 61 -7.03 11.97 -5.57
C LEU A 61 -7.60 12.21 -4.17
N GLU A 62 -8.79 11.67 -3.91
CA GLU A 62 -9.41 11.75 -2.58
C GLU A 62 -8.80 10.73 -1.60
N GLU A 63 -8.35 11.19 -0.42
CA GLU A 63 -7.76 10.32 0.60
C GLU A 63 -8.74 9.21 1.05
N LYS A 64 -10.05 9.52 1.10
CA LYS A 64 -11.08 8.60 1.61
C LYS A 64 -11.21 7.31 0.80
N SER A 65 -11.00 7.38 -0.51
CA SER A 65 -11.12 6.22 -1.42
C SER A 65 -9.79 5.52 -1.64
N ASN A 66 -8.68 6.17 -1.30
CA ASN A 66 -7.32 5.69 -1.60
C ASN A 66 -6.51 5.28 -0.36
N VAL A 67 -7.08 5.44 0.84
CA VAL A 67 -6.45 5.08 2.12
C VAL A 67 -7.39 4.27 2.99
N GLN A 68 -6.91 3.11 3.42
CA GLN A 68 -7.58 2.27 4.40
C GLN A 68 -6.76 2.17 5.70
N LYS A 69 -7.44 2.16 6.85
CA LYS A 69 -6.82 1.92 8.15
C LYS A 69 -7.18 0.52 8.61
N MET A 70 -6.19 -0.37 8.65
CA MET A 70 -6.38 -1.77 9.03
C MET A 70 -5.79 -2.03 10.42
N HIS A 71 -6.50 -2.84 11.21
CA HIS A 71 -6.01 -3.34 12.49
C HIS A 71 -5.23 -4.63 12.27
N ILE A 72 -3.93 -4.59 12.53
CA ILE A 72 -3.06 -5.77 12.38
C ILE A 72 -2.92 -6.43 13.76
N PRO A 73 -3.01 -7.77 13.86
CA PRO A 73 -2.69 -8.48 15.10
C PRO A 73 -1.30 -8.06 15.61
N LYS A 74 -1.19 -7.74 16.90
CA LYS A 74 0.02 -7.20 17.57
C LYS A 74 0.36 -5.73 17.30
N SER A 75 -0.52 -4.96 16.65
CA SER A 75 -0.36 -3.50 16.57
C SER A 75 -1.35 -2.79 17.46
N ASP A 76 -0.85 -1.91 18.34
CA ASP A 76 -1.69 -1.08 19.20
C ASP A 76 -2.39 0.05 18.41
N LYS A 77 -1.95 0.34 17.18
CA LYS A 77 -2.47 1.43 16.35
C LYS A 77 -2.90 0.91 14.97
N PRO A 78 -3.98 1.47 14.38
CA PRO A 78 -4.34 1.17 13.01
C PRO A 78 -3.19 1.55 12.06
N VAL A 79 -2.86 0.65 11.14
CA VAL A 79 -1.84 0.88 10.12
C VAL A 79 -2.53 1.36 8.85
N LYS A 80 -1.95 2.38 8.20
CA LYS A 80 -2.43 2.90 6.92
C LYS A 80 -1.96 2.01 5.77
N PHE A 81 -2.90 1.62 4.94
CA PHE A 81 -2.72 0.99 3.64
C PHE A 81 -3.20 1.96 2.57
N TYR A 82 -2.54 1.91 1.43
CA TYR A 82 -2.75 2.79 0.29
C TYR A 82 -3.03 1.92 -0.93
N ASN A 83 -3.93 2.35 -1.80
CA ASN A 83 -4.14 1.70 -3.09
C ASN A 83 -2.84 1.80 -3.91
N LEU A 84 -2.40 0.71 -4.54
CA LEU A 84 -1.24 0.71 -5.43
C LEU A 84 -1.37 1.70 -6.59
N ASP A 85 -2.59 1.95 -7.08
CA ASP A 85 -2.86 2.86 -8.22
C ASP A 85 -2.55 4.34 -7.93
N VAL A 86 -2.21 4.69 -6.68
CA VAL A 86 -1.80 6.05 -6.32
C VAL A 86 -0.36 6.37 -6.70
N ILE A 87 0.46 5.39 -7.09
CA ILE A 87 1.87 5.56 -7.47
C ILE A 87 2.06 5.49 -8.98
#